data_AF-A0A9E5AZA9-F1
#
_entry.id   AF-A0A9E5AZA9-F1
#
_cell.length_a   1.000
_cell.length_b   1.000
_cell.length_c   1.000
_cell.angle_alpha   90.00
_cell.angle_beta   90.00
_cell.angle_gamma   90.00
#
_symmetry.space_group_name_H-M   'P 1'
#
loop_
_entity.id
_entity.type
_entity.pdbx_description
1 polymer ?
#
loop_
_entity_poly.entity_id
_entity_poly.type
_entity_poly.pdbx_seq_one_letter_code
_entity_poly.pdbx_strand_id
1 'polypeptide(L)'
;MVTRRFMGWWAVTLSTVSAAAPLEHLSLAALEHRVREIDGQLAQLANYNLSGGVGAIGSRSSGYDTAEQDEWIEIELGDAVTLDQVVLVPAIRRAGVNGFQADGFPRSFRLRVG
;
A
#
# COMPACT_ATOMS: atom_id res chain seq x y z
N MET A 1 -10.89 -58.70 15.32
CA MET A 1 -9.84 -57.91 16.00
C MET A 1 -8.70 -57.73 15.00
N VAL A 2 -8.68 -56.61 14.28
CA VAL A 2 -7.71 -56.32 13.21
C VAL A 2 -7.10 -54.95 13.46
N THR A 3 -5.78 -54.95 13.51
CA THR A 3 -4.85 -53.83 13.67
C THR A 3 -4.87 -52.91 12.46
N ARG A 4 -4.75 -51.59 12.65
CA ARG A 4 -4.02 -50.70 11.72
C ARG A 4 -3.60 -49.39 12.39
N ARG A 5 -2.30 -49.28 12.62
CA ARG A 5 -1.56 -48.03 12.84
C ARG A 5 -1.63 -47.17 11.58
N PHE A 6 -1.79 -45.86 11.73
CA PHE A 6 -1.19 -44.90 10.80
C PHE A 6 -0.57 -43.75 11.60
N MET A 7 0.75 -43.73 11.58
CA MET A 7 1.62 -42.67 12.06
C MET A 7 1.85 -41.72 10.87
N GLY A 8 1.33 -40.50 10.93
CA GLY A 8 1.59 -39.45 9.95
C GLY A 8 2.61 -38.46 10.50
N TRP A 9 3.87 -38.59 10.11
CA TRP A 9 4.90 -37.58 10.34
C TRP A 9 4.72 -36.46 9.32
N TRP A 10 4.27 -35.29 9.78
CA TRP A 10 4.34 -34.06 9.00
C TRP A 10 5.72 -33.45 9.23
N ALA A 11 6.66 -33.75 8.33
CA ALA A 11 7.94 -33.06 8.30
C ALA A 11 7.71 -31.66 7.72
N VAL A 12 7.68 -30.64 8.57
CA VAL A 12 7.77 -29.24 8.15
C VAL A 12 9.22 -28.98 7.80
N THR A 13 9.53 -28.73 6.54
CA THR A 13 10.84 -28.25 6.12
C THR A 13 10.97 -26.78 6.55
N LEU A 14 11.79 -26.52 7.58
CA LEU A 14 12.23 -25.16 7.85
C LEU A 14 13.05 -24.67 6.65
N SER A 15 12.50 -23.72 5.90
CA SER A 15 13.31 -22.96 4.94
C SER A 15 14.34 -22.17 5.72
N THR A 16 15.62 -22.44 5.49
CA THR A 16 16.71 -21.67 6.05
C THR A 16 16.66 -20.27 5.46
N VAL A 17 16.48 -19.25 6.30
CA VAL A 17 16.74 -17.86 5.94
C VAL A 17 18.22 -17.76 5.61
N SER A 18 18.53 -17.62 4.32
CA SER A 18 19.90 -17.42 3.84
C SER A 18 20.39 -16.07 4.37
N ALA A 19 21.46 -16.08 5.17
CA ALA A 19 22.13 -14.86 5.59
C ALA A 19 22.67 -14.15 4.34
N ALA A 20 22.29 -12.88 4.18
CA ALA A 20 22.71 -12.05 3.06
C ALA A 20 24.25 -11.99 2.98
N ALA A 21 24.83 -12.51 1.88
CA ALA A 21 26.25 -12.35 1.61
C ALA A 21 26.64 -10.85 1.59
N PRO A 22 27.85 -10.48 2.08
CA PRO A 22 28.29 -9.10 2.16
C PRO A 22 28.21 -8.43 0.78
N LEU A 23 27.42 -7.36 0.68
CA LEU A 23 27.14 -6.69 -0.58
C LEU A 23 28.36 -5.96 -1.13
N GLU A 24 29.23 -5.46 -0.24
CA GLU A 24 30.45 -4.71 -0.58
C GLU A 24 31.47 -5.45 -1.46
N HIS A 25 31.39 -6.78 -1.57
CA HIS A 25 32.33 -7.58 -2.36
C HIS A 25 31.77 -8.07 -3.71
N LEU A 26 30.52 -7.70 -4.05
CA LEU A 26 29.91 -8.12 -5.30
C LEU A 26 30.28 -7.19 -6.46
N SER A 27 30.49 -7.77 -7.64
CA SER A 27 30.59 -6.98 -8.88
C SER A 27 29.23 -6.36 -9.23
N LEU A 28 29.24 -5.30 -10.04
CA LEU A 28 28.01 -4.64 -10.52
C LEU A 28 27.03 -5.65 -11.16
N ALA A 29 27.53 -6.52 -12.04
CA ALA A 29 26.71 -7.53 -12.69
C ALA A 29 26.08 -8.54 -11.70
N ALA A 30 26.80 -8.89 -10.62
CA ALA A 30 26.28 -9.76 -9.58
C ALA A 30 25.21 -9.06 -8.73
N LEU A 31 25.37 -7.76 -8.45
CA LEU A 31 24.35 -6.93 -7.80
C LEU A 31 23.08 -6.83 -8.66
N GLU A 32 23.21 -6.55 -9.95
CA GLU A 32 22.08 -6.49 -10.89
C GLU A 32 21.35 -7.84 -11.04
N HIS A 33 22.10 -8.94 -11.04
CA HIS A 33 21.50 -10.28 -11.01
C HIS A 33 20.71 -10.50 -9.73
N ARG A 34 21.28 -10.15 -8.58
CA ARG A 34 20.64 -10.32 -7.27
C ARG A 34 19.38 -9.47 -7.13
N VAL A 35 19.36 -8.25 -7.67
CA VAL A 35 18.13 -7.42 -7.74
C VAL A 35 17.04 -8.14 -8.52
N ARG A 36 17.35 -8.64 -9.73
CA ARG A 36 16.37 -9.37 -10.56
C ARG A 36 15.85 -10.65 -9.89
N GLU A 37 16.72 -11.36 -9.19
CA GLU A 37 16.34 -12.55 -8.42
C GLU A 37 15.37 -12.20 -7.29
N ILE A 38 15.67 -11.14 -6.53
CA ILE A 38 14.81 -10.65 -5.46
C ILE A 38 13.45 -10.18 -6.02
N ASP A 39 13.45 -9.42 -7.11
CA ASP A 39 12.20 -8.97 -7.76
C ASP A 39 11.36 -10.16 -8.22
N GLY A 40 11.99 -11.20 -8.77
CA GLY A 40 11.33 -12.44 -9.14
C GLY A 40 10.75 -13.20 -7.94
N GLN A 41 11.46 -13.25 -6.82
CA GLN A 41 10.97 -13.84 -5.57
C GLN A 41 9.80 -13.04 -4.98
N LEU A 42 9.89 -11.72 -4.97
CA LEU A 42 8.83 -10.82 -4.49
C LEU A 42 7.56 -10.95 -5.32
N ALA A 43 7.67 -11.13 -6.64
CA ALA A 43 6.53 -11.34 -7.53
C ALA A 43 5.75 -12.64 -7.26
N GLN A 44 6.38 -13.63 -6.61
CA GLN A 44 5.74 -14.89 -6.22
C GLN A 44 5.06 -14.81 -4.85
N LEU A 45 5.35 -13.78 -4.05
CA LEU A 45 4.73 -13.62 -2.74
C LEU A 45 3.26 -13.25 -2.89
N ALA A 46 2.42 -13.80 -2.01
CA ALA A 46 1.02 -13.43 -1.97
C ALA A 46 0.89 -11.93 -1.72
N ASN A 47 0.04 -11.25 -2.51
CA ASN A 47 -0.24 -9.84 -2.31
C ASN A 47 -0.83 -9.65 -0.91
N TYR A 48 -0.10 -8.90 -0.06
CA TYR A 48 -0.51 -8.65 1.31
C TYR A 48 -1.74 -7.74 1.32
N ASN A 49 -2.92 -8.35 1.27
CA ASN A 49 -4.20 -7.65 1.23
C ASN A 49 -4.82 -7.66 2.64
N LEU A 50 -4.46 -6.67 3.47
CA LEU A 50 -5.13 -6.40 4.74
C LEU A 50 -6.64 -6.16 4.55
N SER A 51 -7.46 -7.20 4.67
CA SER A 51 -8.91 -7.15 4.52
C SER A 51 -9.63 -6.45 5.68
N GLY A 52 -8.93 -6.08 6.75
CA GLY A 52 -9.50 -5.46 7.94
C GLY A 52 -8.73 -4.22 8.39
N GLY A 53 -9.49 -3.16 8.67
CA GLY A 53 -8.99 -1.95 9.34
C GLY A 53 -8.57 -0.84 8.39
N VAL A 54 -9.49 -0.29 7.60
CA VAL A 54 -9.31 1.07 7.11
C VAL A 54 -10.06 1.96 8.10
N GLY A 55 -9.32 2.66 8.96
CA GLY A 55 -9.89 3.79 9.69
C GLY A 55 -10.47 4.83 8.73
N ALA A 56 -11.08 5.91 9.23
CA ALA A 56 -11.71 6.91 8.37
C ALA A 56 -10.79 7.32 7.20
N ILE A 57 -11.22 7.03 5.96
CA ILE A 57 -10.48 7.22 4.70
C ILE A 57 -10.34 8.69 4.28
N GLY A 58 -10.57 9.63 5.21
CA GLY A 58 -10.83 11.03 4.92
C GLY A 58 -12.23 11.26 4.34
N SER A 59 -12.39 12.39 3.65
CA SER A 59 -13.64 12.75 2.95
C SER A 59 -13.52 12.42 1.46
N ARG A 60 -14.65 12.08 0.83
CA ARG A 60 -14.76 11.82 -0.61
C ARG A 60 -16.12 12.27 -1.11
N SER A 61 -16.15 12.92 -2.27
CA SER A 61 -17.39 13.19 -2.98
C SER A 61 -18.07 11.90 -3.44
N SER A 62 -19.30 12.02 -3.91
CA SER A 62 -19.88 10.97 -4.77
C SER A 62 -19.03 10.77 -6.03
N GLY A 63 -19.13 9.59 -6.62
CA GLY A 63 -18.61 9.35 -7.97
C GLY A 63 -19.45 10.10 -9.01
N TYR A 64 -18.80 10.55 -10.07
CA TYR A 64 -19.42 11.25 -11.19
C TYR A 64 -19.18 10.49 -12.50
N ASP A 65 -20.14 10.60 -13.42
CA ASP A 65 -20.05 9.96 -14.73
C ASP A 65 -19.14 10.74 -15.70
N THR A 66 -18.89 12.02 -15.42
CA THR A 66 -18.01 12.89 -16.21
C THR A 66 -16.79 13.32 -15.39
N ALA A 67 -15.69 13.62 -16.07
CA ALA A 67 -14.40 13.88 -15.42
C ALA A 67 -14.28 15.29 -14.82
N GLU A 68 -14.99 16.26 -15.39
CA GLU A 68 -14.94 17.66 -14.98
C GLU A 68 -16.11 17.98 -14.05
N GLN A 69 -15.81 18.03 -12.75
CA GLN A 69 -16.78 18.36 -11.71
C GLN A 69 -16.15 19.35 -10.73
N ASP A 70 -16.88 20.42 -10.44
CA ASP A 70 -16.46 21.44 -9.49
C ASP A 70 -16.93 21.06 -8.08
N GLU A 71 -15.98 20.60 -7.27
CA GLU A 71 -16.20 20.27 -5.86
C GLU A 71 -15.61 21.35 -4.95
N TRP A 72 -16.29 21.61 -3.84
CA TRP A 72 -15.80 22.50 -2.79
C TRP A 72 -16.06 21.90 -1.42
N ILE A 73 -15.16 22.24 -0.50
CA ILE A 73 -15.26 21.89 0.92
C ILE A 73 -15.11 23.18 1.68
N GLU A 74 -15.98 23.40 2.64
CA GLU A 74 -15.91 24.51 3.58
C GLU A 74 -15.56 23.99 4.96
N ILE A 75 -14.67 24.71 5.64
CA ILE A 75 -14.20 24.37 6.98
C ILE A 75 -14.38 25.62 7.83
N GLU A 76 -15.31 25.55 8.78
CA GLU A 76 -15.47 26.59 9.80
C GLU A 76 -14.43 26.40 10.91
N LEU A 77 -13.58 27.40 11.10
CA LEU A 77 -12.52 27.37 12.12
C LEU A 77 -12.98 27.95 13.47
N GLY A 78 -14.22 28.45 13.54
CA GLY A 78 -14.78 29.13 14.70
C GLY A 78 -14.28 30.57 14.79
N ASP A 79 -13.25 30.80 15.60
CA ASP A 79 -12.67 32.12 15.78
C ASP A 79 -11.77 32.52 14.60
N ALA A 80 -11.50 33.82 14.46
CA ALA A 80 -10.57 34.32 13.46
C ALA A 80 -9.14 33.80 13.75
N VAL A 81 -8.60 33.00 12.83
CA VAL A 81 -7.27 32.41 12.92
C VAL A 81 -6.39 32.83 11.75
N THR A 82 -5.10 33.04 12.01
CA THR A 82 -4.10 33.24 10.96
C THR A 82 -3.78 31.90 10.31
N LEU A 83 -3.81 31.85 8.98
CA LEU A 83 -3.59 30.64 8.19
C LEU A 83 -2.33 30.77 7.33
N ASP A 84 -1.27 30.08 7.73
CA ASP A 84 0.01 30.10 7.00
C ASP A 84 0.16 28.95 5.99
N GLN A 85 -0.50 27.82 6.24
CA GLN A 85 -0.37 26.62 5.44
C GLN A 85 -1.67 25.80 5.39
N VAL A 86 -1.97 25.25 4.22
CA VAL A 86 -2.98 24.22 4.03
C VAL A 86 -2.31 23.00 3.41
N VAL A 87 -2.50 21.84 4.02
CA VAL A 87 -1.97 20.55 3.54
C VAL A 87 -3.14 19.68 3.10
N LEU A 88 -3.22 19.38 1.81
CA LEU A 88 -4.18 18.43 1.26
C LEU A 88 -3.52 17.06 1.12
N VAL A 89 -4.15 16.03 1.69
CA VAL A 89 -3.69 14.63 1.58
C VAL A 89 -4.76 13.85 0.82
N PRO A 90 -4.39 13.08 -0.22
CA PRO A 90 -5.36 12.26 -0.93
C PRO A 90 -5.98 11.21 -0.02
N ALA A 91 -7.26 10.93 -0.22
CA ALA A 91 -7.85 9.69 0.28
C ALA A 91 -7.09 8.52 -0.33
N ILE A 92 -6.88 7.45 0.44
CA ILE A 92 -6.18 6.26 -0.04
C ILE A 92 -7.23 5.18 -0.31
N ARG A 93 -7.27 4.67 -1.54
CA ARG A 93 -8.11 3.53 -1.91
C ARG A 93 -7.28 2.27 -2.11
N ARG A 94 -7.92 1.13 -1.93
CA ARG A 94 -7.37 -0.16 -2.34
C ARG A 94 -7.36 -0.26 -3.87
N ALA A 95 -6.21 -0.63 -4.41
CA ALA A 95 -5.98 -0.87 -5.82
C ALA A 95 -5.59 -2.33 -6.03
N GLY A 96 -6.53 -3.26 -5.85
CA GLY A 96 -6.39 -4.68 -6.22
C GLY A 96 -5.01 -5.29 -5.93
N VAL A 97 -4.31 -5.71 -7.00
CA VAL A 97 -2.96 -6.33 -6.97
C VAL A 97 -1.85 -5.30 -6.67
N ASN A 98 -2.10 -4.02 -6.90
CA ASN A 98 -1.12 -2.93 -6.81
C ASN A 98 -1.11 -2.24 -5.42
N GLY A 99 -1.74 -2.85 -4.40
CA GLY A 99 -1.76 -2.31 -3.05
C GLY A 99 -2.71 -1.12 -2.88
N PHE A 100 -2.15 0.08 -2.69
CA PHE A 100 -2.90 1.31 -2.39
C PHE A 100 -2.63 2.41 -3.42
N GLN A 101 -3.66 3.20 -3.72
CA GLN A 101 -3.59 4.32 -4.65
C GLN A 101 -4.21 5.57 -4.05
N ALA A 102 -3.67 6.74 -4.37
CA ALA A 102 -4.37 8.01 -4.16
C ALA A 102 -5.71 8.01 -4.90
N ASP A 103 -6.73 8.55 -4.25
CA ASP A 103 -8.10 8.60 -4.76
C ASP A 103 -8.64 10.03 -4.66
N GLY A 104 -9.29 10.49 -5.72
CA GLY A 104 -9.96 11.79 -5.76
C GLY A 104 -9.08 13.02 -5.50
N PHE A 105 -7.75 12.94 -5.64
CA PHE A 105 -6.89 14.12 -5.43
C PHE A 105 -7.13 15.14 -6.55
N PRO A 106 -7.43 16.41 -6.22
CA PRO A 106 -7.72 17.42 -7.22
C PRO A 106 -6.49 17.71 -8.07
N ARG A 107 -6.66 17.75 -9.40
CA ARG A 107 -5.60 18.17 -10.33
C ARG A 107 -5.24 19.65 -10.17
N SER A 108 -6.22 20.46 -9.76
CA SER A 108 -6.08 21.88 -9.45
C SER A 108 -7.12 22.26 -8.42
N PHE A 109 -6.79 23.20 -7.52
CA PHE A 109 -7.74 23.74 -6.56
C PHE A 109 -7.47 25.22 -6.32
N ARG A 110 -8.45 25.91 -5.71
CA ARG A 110 -8.33 27.31 -5.30
C ARG A 110 -8.81 27.42 -3.86
N LEU A 111 -8.02 28.09 -3.02
CA LEU A 111 -8.44 28.47 -1.68
C LEU A 111 -9.22 29.79 -1.75
N ARG A 112 -10.33 29.83 -1.02
CA ARG A 112 -11.12 31.05 -0.80
C ARG A 112 -11.25 31.24 0.70
N VAL A 113 -11.12 32.49 1.15
CA VAL A 113 -11.26 32.90 2.55
C VAL A 113 -12.31 34.01 2.55
N GLY A 114 -13.23 33.99 3.52
CA GLY A 114 -14.37 34.90 3.60
C GLY A 114 -14.90 35.01 5.00
#